data_AF-A0AAN7W0V2-F1
#
_entry.id   AF-A0AAN7W0V2-F1
#
_cell.length_a   1.000
_cell.length_b   1.000
_cell.length_c   1.000
_cell.angle_alpha   90.00
_cell.angle_beta   90.00
_cell.angle_gamma   90.00
#
_symmetry.space_group_name_H-M   'P 1'
#
loop_
_entity.id
_entity.type
_entity.pdbx_description
1 polymer ?
#
loop_
_entity_poly.entity_id
_entity_poly.type
_entity_poly.pdbx_seq_one_letter_code
_entity_poly.pdbx_strand_id
1 'polypeptide(L)'
;MFTLSISIGYGAESAPSKLRETRLAVCHWSGYGRRIVAGWEPSSGTLIGPSGLIEHPLPPVESLTERVPHVWRGQILRQMIWAHLVLELEGRADVAITVFFDTYRRVKAERRRVHGSALSSISLWPAEVEIAKTLLTGYYPNTDPKLYEQFIRHFASQHKTTPYSIAQLALQHPQKPDPSPAFACIMERLLGLTAMEYQQLFPPKTSTGKSMYFVARRAEDLLREQGKVEEAEQIETLLKRLVSNEERHFLDDAFSRDKELKRELKNSWARRSDDPDWTRPKNTTDLTTLTPKTRS
;
A
#
# COMPACT_ATOMS: atom_id res chain seq x y z
N MET A 1 27.70 9.18 12.36
CA MET A 1 27.12 7.93 11.82
C MET A 1 25.78 7.73 12.52
N PHE A 2 24.65 7.84 11.81
CA PHE A 2 23.32 7.54 12.39
C PHE A 2 22.86 6.21 11.82
N THR A 3 22.77 5.19 12.67
CA THR A 3 22.20 3.89 12.34
C THR A 3 20.76 3.88 12.83
N LEU A 4 19.79 3.86 11.92
CA LEU A 4 18.39 3.62 12.30
C LEU A 4 18.13 2.12 12.19
N SER A 5 18.24 1.42 13.31
CA SER A 5 17.84 0.01 13.42
C SER A 5 16.35 -0.04 13.77
N ILE A 6 15.51 -0.43 12.81
CA ILE A 6 14.11 -0.75 13.08
C ILE A 6 14.06 -2.25 13.41
N SER A 7 14.08 -2.57 14.71
CA SER A 7 13.90 -3.93 15.19
C SER A 7 12.43 -4.15 15.51
N ILE A 8 11.76 -5.00 14.74
CA ILE A 8 10.36 -5.39 14.97
C ILE A 8 10.39 -6.79 15.61
N GLY A 9 10.50 -6.85 16.93
CA GLY A 9 10.48 -8.11 17.68
C GLY A 9 9.06 -8.65 17.86
N TYR A 10 8.87 -9.95 17.64
CA TYR A 10 7.66 -10.68 18.05
C TYR A 10 8.04 -11.76 19.05
N GLY A 11 7.21 -11.93 20.10
CA GLY A 11 7.35 -13.02 21.06
C GLY A 11 7.13 -14.36 20.36
N ALA A 12 8.14 -15.23 20.41
CA ALA A 12 8.22 -16.48 19.66
C ALA A 12 7.29 -17.61 20.17
N GLU A 13 6.49 -17.37 21.21
CA GLU A 13 5.88 -18.46 21.98
C GLU A 13 4.50 -18.92 21.48
N SER A 14 3.83 -18.19 20.58
CA SER A 14 2.47 -18.54 20.11
C SER A 14 2.33 -18.80 18.60
N ALA A 15 3.44 -18.90 17.84
CA ALA A 15 3.38 -19.20 16.41
C ALA A 15 3.43 -20.72 16.12
N PRO A 16 2.57 -21.26 15.22
CA PRO A 16 2.60 -22.67 14.83
C PRO A 16 3.94 -23.05 14.17
N SER A 17 4.36 -24.31 14.30
CA SER A 17 5.70 -24.81 13.96
C SER A 17 6.18 -24.49 12.53
N LYS A 18 5.27 -24.32 11.56
CA LYS A 18 5.59 -23.91 10.18
C LYS A 18 5.94 -22.42 10.01
N LEU A 19 5.69 -21.59 11.02
CA LEU A 19 6.08 -20.17 11.08
C LEU A 19 7.28 -19.91 11.99
N ARG A 20 7.84 -20.93 12.67
CA ARG A 20 9.13 -20.78 13.38
C ARG A 20 10.30 -20.46 12.45
N GLU A 21 10.14 -20.67 11.14
CA GLU A 21 11.07 -20.24 10.10
C GLU A 21 10.81 -18.83 9.57
N THR A 22 9.97 -18.02 10.23
CA THR A 22 9.81 -16.62 9.84
C THR A 22 11.06 -15.85 10.24
N ARG A 23 12.02 -15.79 9.32
CA ARG A 23 13.23 -14.98 9.41
C ARG A 23 12.82 -13.54 9.73
N LEU A 24 13.33 -13.02 10.85
CA LEU A 24 13.25 -11.59 11.15
C LEU A 24 13.97 -10.84 10.03
N ALA A 25 13.20 -10.11 9.22
CA ALA A 25 13.76 -9.22 8.21
C ALA A 25 14.19 -7.93 8.90
N VAL A 26 15.48 -7.84 9.25
CA VAL A 26 16.06 -6.58 9.70
C VAL A 26 16.47 -5.81 8.45
N CYS A 27 15.70 -4.78 8.10
CA CYS A 27 16.08 -3.85 7.05
C CYS A 27 17.13 -2.89 7.59
N HIS A 28 18.41 -3.20 7.37
CA HIS A 28 19.50 -2.29 7.68
C HIS A 28 19.65 -1.29 6.52
N TRP A 29 19.55 0.00 6.83
CA TRP A 29 19.84 1.07 5.87
C TRP A 29 21.14 1.76 6.28
N SER A 30 22.19 1.59 5.48
CA SER A 30 23.32 2.51 5.54
C SER A 30 22.93 3.80 4.81
N GLY A 31 23.45 4.95 5.25
CA GLY A 31 23.10 6.31 4.80
C GLY A 31 23.33 6.65 3.31
N TYR A 32 23.41 5.66 2.42
CA TYR A 32 23.74 5.79 1.01
C TYR A 32 22.76 5.09 0.05
N GLY A 33 21.51 4.86 0.47
CA GLY A 33 20.45 4.36 -0.42
C GLY A 33 20.55 2.87 -0.79
N ARG A 34 21.42 2.09 -0.13
CA ARG A 34 21.47 0.64 -0.33
C ARG A 34 20.47 -0.08 0.58
N ARG A 35 19.62 -0.91 -0.02
CA ARG A 35 18.76 -1.86 0.69
C ARG A 35 19.61 -3.07 1.06
N ILE A 36 19.92 -3.24 2.35
CA ILE A 36 20.51 -4.48 2.85
C ILE A 36 19.38 -5.27 3.50
N VAL A 37 19.00 -6.38 2.86
CA VAL A 37 18.13 -7.38 3.48
C VAL A 37 19.05 -8.35 4.21
N ALA A 38 19.13 -8.24 5.53
CA ALA A 38 19.85 -9.18 6.35
C ALA A 38 18.84 -10.11 7.03
N GLY A 39 19.11 -11.42 6.99
CA GLY A 39 18.36 -12.39 7.78
C GLY A 39 18.90 -12.37 9.21
N TRP A 40 18.02 -12.24 10.20
CA TRP A 40 18.40 -12.48 11.59
C TRP A 40 18.10 -13.93 11.96
N GLU A 41 19.13 -14.63 12.45
CA GLU A 41 18.99 -16.01 12.93
C GLU A 41 18.82 -16.00 14.46
N PRO A 42 17.64 -16.37 14.99
CA PRO A 42 17.34 -16.21 16.42
C PRO A 42 18.19 -17.09 17.34
N SER A 43 18.63 -18.27 16.88
CA SER A 43 19.41 -19.23 17.67
C SER A 43 20.85 -18.77 17.92
N SER A 44 21.41 -17.97 17.02
CA SER A 44 22.80 -17.51 17.08
C SER A 44 22.94 -16.03 17.43
N GLY A 45 21.84 -15.27 17.45
CA GLY A 45 21.85 -13.82 17.66
C GLY A 45 22.62 -13.05 16.57
N THR A 46 22.94 -13.69 15.45
CA THR A 46 23.87 -13.19 14.43
C THR A 46 23.13 -12.68 13.19
N LEU A 47 23.60 -11.55 12.64
CA LEU A 47 23.12 -10.97 11.38
C LEU A 47 23.80 -11.69 10.21
N ILE A 48 23.01 -12.37 9.37
CA ILE A 48 23.50 -13.01 8.16
C ILE A 48 23.35 -12.00 7.01
N GLY A 49 24.48 -11.42 6.58
CA GLY A 49 24.53 -10.52 5.42
C GLY A 49 24.45 -11.26 4.08
N PRO A 50 24.01 -10.60 3.00
CA PRO A 50 24.02 -11.19 1.67
C PRO A 50 25.47 -11.36 1.17
N SER A 51 25.83 -12.59 0.84
CA SER A 51 27.12 -12.94 0.23
C SER A 51 27.23 -12.29 -1.17
N GLY A 52 28.10 -11.28 -1.30
CA GLY A 52 28.43 -10.64 -2.59
C GLY A 52 28.05 -9.17 -2.65
N LEU A 53 28.94 -8.29 -2.17
CA LEU A 53 28.86 -6.85 -2.37
C LEU A 53 30.14 -6.37 -3.07
N ILE A 54 29.96 -5.75 -4.24
CA ILE A 54 31.00 -4.99 -4.94
C ILE A 54 31.40 -3.80 -4.06
N GLU A 55 32.67 -3.76 -3.68
CA GLU A 55 33.29 -2.67 -2.91
C GLU A 55 33.66 -1.53 -3.86
N HIS A 56 33.07 -0.35 -3.64
CA HIS A 56 33.63 0.90 -4.15
C HIS A 56 34.12 1.70 -2.94
N PRO A 57 35.31 2.34 -3.02
CA PRO A 57 35.89 3.06 -1.89
C PRO A 57 35.05 4.29 -1.51
N LEU A 58 34.93 4.52 -0.20
CA LEU A 58 34.15 5.59 0.41
C LEU A 58 34.89 6.94 0.34
N PRO A 59 34.18 8.07 0.14
CA PRO A 59 34.75 9.40 0.40
C PRO A 59 34.79 9.72 1.92
N PRO A 60 35.66 10.65 2.35
CA PRO A 60 35.92 10.95 3.77
C PRO A 60 34.74 11.58 4.51
N VAL A 61 34.70 11.33 5.83
CA VAL A 61 33.56 11.49 6.76
C VAL A 61 33.26 12.96 7.16
N GLU A 62 34.09 13.92 6.76
CA GLU A 62 34.09 15.27 7.34
C GLU A 62 33.06 16.25 6.75
N SER A 63 32.24 15.85 5.76
CA SER A 63 31.17 16.69 5.17
C SER A 63 29.74 16.37 5.62
N LEU A 64 29.54 15.44 6.56
CA LEU A 64 28.21 14.89 6.90
C LEU A 64 27.31 15.80 7.79
N THR A 65 27.69 17.05 8.04
CA THR A 65 26.78 18.09 8.56
C THR A 65 25.86 18.66 7.48
N GLU A 66 26.11 18.34 6.20
CA GLU A 66 25.23 18.70 5.10
C GLU A 66 24.00 17.79 5.04
N ARG A 67 22.87 18.35 5.49
CA ARG A 67 21.50 18.10 5.01
C ARG A 67 21.28 16.68 4.49
N VAL A 68 20.90 15.74 5.38
CA VAL A 68 20.20 14.52 4.93
C VAL A 68 19.07 14.98 3.98
N PRO A 69 19.08 14.58 2.70
CA PRO A 69 18.17 15.14 1.71
C PRO A 69 16.72 14.94 2.17
N HIS A 70 15.87 15.96 2.01
CA HIS A 70 14.43 15.90 2.36
C HIS A 70 13.72 14.68 1.78
N VAL A 71 14.21 14.20 0.62
CA VAL A 71 13.79 12.98 -0.07
C VAL A 71 13.90 11.74 0.82
N TRP A 72 14.97 11.61 1.60
CA TRP A 72 15.19 10.43 2.45
C TRP A 72 14.13 10.34 3.57
N ARG A 73 13.79 11.47 4.20
CA ARG A 73 12.81 11.49 5.29
C ARG A 73 11.43 11.02 4.83
N GLY A 74 11.00 11.45 3.65
CA GLY A 74 9.76 10.96 3.04
C GLY A 74 9.83 9.46 2.70
N GLN A 75 10.99 8.97 2.27
CA GLN A 75 11.18 7.55 2.00
C GLN A 75 11.15 6.69 3.27
N ILE A 76 11.72 7.14 4.39
CA ILE A 76 11.59 6.44 5.68
C ILE A 76 10.12 6.34 6.09
N LEU A 77 9.37 7.45 6.01
CA LEU A 77 7.95 7.45 6.35
C LEU A 77 7.18 6.45 5.47
N ARG A 78 7.45 6.43 4.17
CA ARG A 78 6.88 5.43 3.25
C ARG A 78 7.18 4.00 3.69
N GLN A 79 8.42 3.70 4.11
CA GLN A 79 8.78 2.36 4.59
C GLN A 79 8.08 2.01 5.90
N MET A 80 7.91 2.96 6.83
CA MET A 80 7.16 2.75 8.07
C MET A 80 5.68 2.44 7.77
N ILE A 81 5.07 3.20 6.86
CA ILE A 81 3.69 2.96 6.41
C ILE A 81 3.57 1.59 5.73
N TRP A 82 4.50 1.26 4.83
CA TRP A 82 4.53 -0.05 4.18
C TRP A 82 4.67 -1.19 5.19
N ALA A 83 5.54 -1.03 6.20
CA ALA A 83 5.68 -2.00 7.28
C ALA A 83 4.37 -2.18 8.04
N HIS A 84 3.65 -1.10 8.36
CA HIS A 84 2.32 -1.22 8.96
C HIS A 84 1.34 -1.95 8.04
N LEU A 85 1.31 -1.63 6.75
CA LEU A 85 0.42 -2.32 5.79
C LEU A 85 0.72 -3.83 5.68
N VAL A 86 1.99 -4.22 5.64
CA VAL A 86 2.40 -5.63 5.56
C VAL A 86 2.17 -6.39 6.87
N LEU A 87 2.34 -5.71 8.00
CA LEU A 87 2.22 -6.31 9.33
C LEU A 87 0.81 -6.27 9.88
N GLU A 88 -0.09 -5.49 9.29
CA GLU A 88 -1.50 -5.46 9.67
C GLU A 88 -2.14 -6.82 9.42
N LEU A 89 -2.34 -7.51 10.55
CA LEU A 89 -3.12 -8.71 10.63
C LEU A 89 -4.58 -8.35 10.34
N GLU A 90 -5.33 -9.25 9.70
CA GLU A 90 -6.75 -9.12 9.33
C GLU A 90 -7.06 -8.34 8.04
N GLY A 91 -6.07 -7.92 7.25
CA GLY A 91 -6.34 -7.20 6.01
C GLY A 91 -6.97 -5.82 6.26
N ARG A 92 -6.38 -5.07 7.20
CA ARG A 92 -6.78 -3.72 7.59
C ARG A 92 -5.65 -2.74 7.28
N ALA A 93 -5.98 -1.52 6.90
CA ALA A 93 -4.99 -0.45 6.68
C ALA A 93 -5.04 0.63 7.79
N ASP A 94 -5.71 0.34 8.90
CA ASP A 94 -6.14 1.33 9.89
C ASP A 94 -4.98 2.01 10.60
N VAL A 95 -4.01 1.23 11.08
CA VAL A 95 -2.80 1.72 11.75
C VAL A 95 -1.97 2.51 10.75
N ALA A 96 -1.79 2.02 9.52
CA ALA A 96 -1.05 2.74 8.49
C ALA A 96 -1.69 4.11 8.20
N ILE A 97 -3.02 4.16 8.00
CA ILE A 97 -3.75 5.41 7.77
C ILE A 97 -3.66 6.34 8.99
N THR A 98 -3.80 5.80 10.20
CA THR A 98 -3.72 6.58 11.45
C THR A 98 -2.33 7.20 11.64
N VAL A 99 -1.27 6.40 11.49
CA VAL A 99 0.13 6.85 11.59
C VAL A 99 0.43 7.93 10.55
N PHE A 100 -0.09 7.78 9.33
CA PHE A 100 0.01 8.81 8.30
C PHE A 100 -0.65 10.11 8.74
N PHE A 101 -1.90 10.08 9.22
CA PHE A 101 -2.62 11.29 9.63
C PHE A 101 -2.03 11.95 10.89
N ASP A 102 -1.52 11.18 11.84
CA ASP A 102 -0.78 11.70 12.99
C ASP A 102 0.48 12.44 12.53
N THR A 103 1.24 11.83 11.63
CA THR A 103 2.45 12.44 11.06
C THR A 103 2.10 13.69 10.26
N TYR A 104 1.05 13.65 9.43
CA TYR A 104 0.55 14.79 8.68
C TYR A 104 0.20 15.96 9.61
N ARG A 105 -0.55 15.71 10.69
CA ARG A 105 -0.91 16.74 11.67
C ARG A 105 0.31 17.35 12.33
N ARG A 106 1.31 16.55 12.72
CA ARG A 106 2.57 17.03 13.31
C ARG A 106 3.37 17.89 12.34
N VAL A 107 3.57 17.42 11.10
CA VAL A 107 4.27 18.18 10.05
C VAL A 107 3.55 19.49 9.74
N LYS A 108 2.21 19.47 9.65
CA LYS A 108 1.40 20.68 9.39
C LYS A 108 1.47 21.68 10.53
N ALA A 109 1.41 21.22 11.79
CA ALA A 109 1.57 22.09 12.96
C ALA A 109 2.97 22.71 12.99
N GLU A 110 4.00 21.94 12.66
CA GLU A 110 5.37 22.41 12.62
C GLU A 110 5.59 23.46 11.53
N ARG A 111 5.10 23.22 10.30
CA ARG A 111 5.16 24.20 9.20
C ARG A 111 4.54 25.55 9.55
N ARG A 112 3.54 25.56 10.44
CA ARG A 112 2.90 26.79 10.94
C ARG A 112 3.73 27.51 12.00
N ARG A 113 4.50 26.79 12.82
CA ARG A 113 5.30 27.36 13.92
C ARG A 113 6.66 27.84 13.46
N VAL A 114 7.38 27.01 12.71
CA VAL A 114 8.77 27.24 12.33
C VAL A 114 8.96 26.85 10.87
N HIS A 115 9.14 27.86 10.01
CA HIS A 115 9.59 27.60 8.65
C HIS A 115 11.06 27.15 8.69
N GLY A 116 11.36 26.00 8.07
CA GLY A 116 12.73 25.50 7.89
C GLY A 116 13.19 24.43 8.88
N SER A 117 12.36 23.97 9.83
CA SER A 117 12.72 22.82 10.67
C SER A 117 12.77 21.51 9.86
N ALA A 118 13.55 20.53 10.33
CA ALA A 118 13.69 19.24 9.66
C ALA A 118 12.34 18.50 9.48
N LEU A 119 11.40 18.68 10.41
CA LEU A 119 10.07 18.10 10.35
C LEU A 119 9.16 18.87 9.37
N SER A 120 9.28 20.20 9.30
CA SER A 120 8.50 21.02 8.36
C SER A 120 8.77 20.68 6.89
N SER A 121 9.94 20.12 6.61
CA SER A 121 10.43 19.83 5.26
C SER A 121 10.29 18.36 4.83
N ILE A 122 9.61 17.52 5.63
CA ILE A 122 9.29 16.15 5.23
C ILE A 122 8.25 16.16 4.11
N SER A 123 8.53 15.44 3.02
CA SER A 123 7.53 15.13 2.00
C SER A 123 6.68 13.94 2.45
N LEU A 124 5.37 14.15 2.55
CA LEU A 124 4.40 13.11 2.95
C LEU A 124 3.90 12.29 1.74
N TRP A 125 4.13 12.79 0.53
CA TRP A 125 3.64 12.21 -0.71
C TRP A 125 4.02 10.74 -0.91
N PRO A 126 5.29 10.31 -0.70
CA PRO A 126 5.65 8.91 -0.91
C PRO A 126 4.87 7.94 -0.03
N ALA A 127 4.54 8.35 1.19
CA ALA A 127 3.78 7.54 2.13
C ALA A 127 2.30 7.48 1.75
N GLU A 128 1.75 8.61 1.32
CA GLU A 128 0.39 8.72 0.82
C GLU A 128 0.15 7.87 -0.43
N VAL A 129 1.07 7.92 -1.41
CA VAL A 129 1.01 7.07 -2.61
C VAL A 129 1.06 5.60 -2.25
N GLU A 130 1.85 5.21 -1.24
CA GLU A 130 1.94 3.81 -0.83
C GLU A 130 0.63 3.31 -0.24
N ILE A 131 -0.04 4.13 0.60
CA ILE A 131 -1.38 3.80 1.11
C ILE A 131 -2.36 3.70 -0.05
N ALA A 132 -2.42 4.70 -0.92
CA ALA A 132 -3.35 4.72 -2.04
C ALA A 132 -3.16 3.50 -2.95
N LYS A 133 -1.93 3.22 -3.39
CA LYS A 133 -1.60 2.04 -4.20
C LYS A 133 -2.05 0.74 -3.52
N THR A 134 -1.87 0.65 -2.21
CA THR A 134 -2.22 -0.52 -1.44
C THR A 134 -3.74 -0.69 -1.32
N LEU A 135 -4.47 0.39 -1.03
CA LEU A 135 -5.94 0.38 -0.99
C LEU A 135 -6.55 0.06 -2.36
N LEU A 136 -5.92 0.53 -3.45
CA LEU A 136 -6.34 0.23 -4.82
C LEU A 136 -6.29 -1.27 -5.17
N THR A 137 -5.50 -2.06 -4.43
CA THR A 137 -5.48 -3.51 -4.64
C THR A 137 -6.76 -4.19 -4.22
N GLY A 138 -7.52 -3.63 -3.27
CA GLY A 138 -8.68 -4.32 -2.67
C GLY A 138 -8.32 -5.44 -1.69
N TYR A 139 -7.04 -5.62 -1.32
CA TYR A 139 -6.61 -6.65 -0.36
C TYR A 139 -6.86 -6.30 1.11
N TYR A 140 -7.41 -5.12 1.39
CA TYR A 140 -7.65 -4.62 2.74
C TYR A 140 -9.15 -4.41 3.01
N PRO A 141 -9.99 -5.45 2.84
CA PRO A 141 -11.45 -5.32 2.88
C PRO A 141 -11.99 -4.97 4.27
N ASN A 142 -11.18 -5.12 5.32
CA ASN A 142 -11.58 -4.89 6.71
C ASN A 142 -11.14 -3.52 7.24
N THR A 143 -10.57 -2.68 6.39
CA THR A 143 -10.20 -1.29 6.76
C THR A 143 -11.43 -0.55 7.27
N ASP A 144 -11.27 0.22 8.35
CA ASP A 144 -12.34 1.05 8.90
C ASP A 144 -12.88 2.01 7.82
N PRO A 145 -14.19 1.98 7.52
CA PRO A 145 -14.78 2.80 6.46
C PRO A 145 -14.56 4.30 6.65
N LYS A 146 -14.60 4.80 7.89
CA LYS A 146 -14.45 6.23 8.17
C LYS A 146 -13.00 6.66 7.95
N LEU A 147 -12.03 5.83 8.35
CA LEU A 147 -10.61 6.05 8.05
C LEU A 147 -10.35 6.01 6.55
N TYR A 148 -10.96 5.05 5.85
CA TYR A 148 -10.88 4.91 4.41
C TYR A 148 -11.40 6.17 3.68
N GLU A 149 -12.63 6.61 4.00
CA GLU A 149 -13.23 7.83 3.46
C GLU A 149 -12.44 9.09 3.81
N GLN A 150 -11.89 9.17 5.03
CA GLN A 150 -11.02 10.26 5.44
C GLN A 150 -9.75 10.31 4.59
N PHE A 151 -9.12 9.15 4.35
CA PHE A 151 -7.95 9.02 3.48
C PHE A 151 -8.27 9.42 2.04
N ILE A 152 -9.37 8.93 1.45
CA ILE A 152 -9.76 9.30 0.08
C ILE A 152 -10.00 10.80 -0.05
N ARG A 153 -10.75 11.41 0.88
CA ARG A 153 -10.99 12.87 0.85
C ARG A 153 -9.69 13.65 0.93
N HIS A 154 -8.77 13.20 1.78
CA HIS A 154 -7.43 13.79 1.85
C HIS A 154 -6.70 13.67 0.51
N PHE A 155 -6.60 12.45 -0.01
CA PHE A 155 -5.91 12.12 -1.26
C PHE A 155 -6.47 12.89 -2.47
N ALA A 156 -7.79 13.05 -2.54
CA ALA A 156 -8.46 13.85 -3.57
C ALA A 156 -8.17 15.36 -3.45
N SER A 157 -8.00 15.86 -2.21
CA SER A 157 -7.80 17.30 -1.96
C SER A 157 -6.36 17.79 -2.15
N GLN A 158 -5.37 16.92 -1.91
CA GLN A 158 -3.96 17.33 -1.89
C GLN A 158 -3.30 17.26 -3.27
N HIS A 159 -3.83 16.45 -4.17
CA HIS A 159 -3.18 16.16 -5.45
C HIS A 159 -4.10 16.47 -6.62
N LYS A 160 -3.50 16.66 -7.80
CA LYS A 160 -4.21 16.56 -9.08
C LYS A 160 -4.52 15.08 -9.36
N THR A 161 -5.18 14.43 -8.40
CA THR A 161 -5.50 13.02 -8.44
C THR A 161 -6.38 12.80 -9.65
N THR A 162 -6.00 11.85 -10.50
CA THR A 162 -6.80 11.61 -11.70
C THR A 162 -8.20 11.13 -11.27
N PRO A 163 -9.27 11.56 -11.95
CA PRO A 163 -10.63 11.04 -11.71
C PRO A 163 -10.66 9.51 -11.69
N TYR A 164 -9.83 8.88 -12.52
CA TYR A 164 -9.63 7.44 -12.58
C TYR A 164 -9.16 6.84 -11.25
N SER A 165 -8.17 7.41 -10.57
CA SER A 165 -7.71 6.89 -9.27
C SER A 165 -8.79 6.97 -8.18
N ILE A 166 -9.57 8.04 -8.17
CA ILE A 166 -10.69 8.20 -7.22
C ILE A 166 -11.79 7.18 -7.52
N ALA A 167 -12.12 7.00 -8.80
CA ALA A 167 -13.05 5.97 -9.26
C ALA A 167 -12.61 4.56 -8.85
N GLN A 168 -11.33 4.23 -9.02
CA GLN A 168 -10.81 2.93 -8.58
C GLN A 168 -10.92 2.75 -7.07
N LEU A 169 -10.61 3.78 -6.27
CA LEU A 169 -10.75 3.71 -4.82
C LEU A 169 -12.22 3.53 -4.40
N ALA A 170 -13.18 4.19 -5.09
CA ALA A 170 -14.60 4.00 -4.83
C ALA A 170 -15.06 2.54 -5.00
N LEU A 171 -14.52 1.82 -6.00
CA LEU A 171 -14.79 0.39 -6.21
C LEU A 171 -14.26 -0.52 -5.10
N GLN A 172 -13.20 -0.09 -4.40
CA GLN A 172 -12.54 -0.88 -3.34
C GLN A 172 -13.01 -0.50 -1.94
N HIS A 173 -14.03 0.34 -1.81
CA HIS A 173 -14.51 0.76 -0.51
C HIS A 173 -15.00 -0.46 0.31
N PRO A 174 -14.56 -0.62 1.58
CA PRO A 174 -14.74 -1.85 2.35
C PRO A 174 -16.20 -2.24 2.63
N GLN A 175 -17.08 -1.25 2.87
CA GLN A 175 -18.51 -1.50 3.16
C GLN A 175 -19.48 -1.07 2.05
N LYS A 176 -19.22 0.07 1.41
CA LYS A 176 -20.09 0.70 0.42
C LYS A 176 -19.34 0.93 -0.90
N PRO A 177 -18.98 -0.13 -1.65
CA PRO A 177 -18.38 0.04 -2.96
C PRO A 177 -19.36 0.77 -3.89
N ASP A 178 -18.90 1.84 -4.53
CA ASP A 178 -19.69 2.64 -5.47
C ASP A 178 -19.11 2.53 -6.88
N PRO A 179 -19.80 1.86 -7.81
CA PRO A 179 -19.34 1.74 -9.19
C PRO A 179 -19.59 2.97 -10.03
N SER A 180 -20.45 3.90 -9.60
CA SER A 180 -20.91 5.02 -10.44
C SER A 180 -19.77 5.92 -10.92
N PRO A 181 -18.79 6.32 -10.07
CA PRO A 181 -17.64 7.10 -10.52
C PRO A 181 -16.76 6.34 -11.51
N ALA A 182 -16.62 5.02 -11.35
CA ALA A 182 -15.86 4.19 -12.26
C ALA A 182 -16.55 4.05 -13.62
N PHE A 183 -17.86 3.79 -13.62
CA PHE A 183 -18.66 3.77 -14.83
C PHE A 183 -18.51 5.07 -15.62
N ALA A 184 -18.71 6.23 -14.98
CA ALA A 184 -18.55 7.53 -15.64
C ALA A 184 -17.15 7.70 -16.25
N CYS A 185 -16.09 7.34 -15.51
CA CYS A 185 -14.72 7.46 -15.98
C CYS A 185 -14.41 6.48 -17.14
N ILE A 186 -14.94 5.26 -17.09
CA ILE A 186 -14.80 4.26 -18.16
C ILE A 186 -15.48 4.77 -19.42
N MET A 187 -16.72 5.25 -19.32
CA MET A 187 -17.46 5.74 -20.48
C MET A 187 -16.78 6.96 -21.10
N GLU A 188 -16.36 7.93 -20.29
CA GLU A 188 -15.62 9.11 -20.76
C GLU A 188 -14.34 8.72 -21.52
N ARG A 189 -13.58 7.74 -21.00
CA ARG A 189 -12.26 7.39 -21.54
C ARG A 189 -12.30 6.42 -22.70
N LEU A 190 -13.27 5.51 -22.73
CA LEU A 190 -13.25 4.34 -23.62
C LEU A 190 -14.33 4.40 -24.71
N LEU A 191 -15.42 5.15 -24.53
CA LEU A 191 -16.55 5.14 -25.47
C LEU A 191 -16.14 5.59 -26.89
N GLY A 192 -15.26 6.57 -27.00
CA GLY A 192 -14.78 7.10 -28.29
C GLY A 192 -13.66 6.29 -28.94
N LEU A 193 -13.06 5.31 -28.24
CA LEU A 193 -11.89 4.61 -28.75
C LEU A 193 -12.26 3.52 -29.76
N THR A 194 -11.36 3.32 -30.73
CA THR A 194 -11.28 2.10 -31.53
C THR A 194 -10.50 1.01 -30.79
N ALA A 195 -10.62 -0.24 -31.23
CA ALA A 195 -9.86 -1.36 -30.65
C ALA A 195 -8.33 -1.13 -30.74
N MET A 196 -7.85 -0.58 -31.87
CA MET A 196 -6.43 -0.28 -32.07
C MET A 196 -5.94 0.80 -31.10
N GLU A 197 -6.67 1.91 -30.94
CA GLU A 197 -6.32 2.97 -29.99
C GLU A 197 -6.34 2.47 -28.56
N TYR A 198 -7.34 1.64 -28.21
CA TYR A 198 -7.41 0.98 -26.91
C TYR A 198 -6.16 0.12 -26.67
N GLN A 199 -5.74 -0.71 -27.61
CA GLN A 199 -4.55 -1.55 -27.48
C GLN A 199 -3.26 -0.73 -27.34
N GLN A 200 -3.17 0.43 -28.01
CA GLN A 200 -2.01 1.33 -27.88
C GLN A 200 -1.95 1.98 -26.49
N LEU A 201 -3.08 2.43 -25.96
CA LEU A 201 -3.15 3.09 -24.65
C LEU A 201 -3.12 2.11 -23.48
N PHE A 202 -3.74 0.93 -23.65
CA PHE A 202 -3.96 -0.07 -22.61
C PHE A 202 -3.55 -1.48 -23.08
N PRO A 203 -2.26 -1.72 -23.41
CA PRO A 203 -1.85 -3.01 -23.95
C PRO A 203 -2.17 -4.16 -22.95
N PRO A 204 -2.90 -5.22 -23.34
CA PRO A 204 -3.44 -6.22 -22.40
C PRO A 204 -2.41 -6.94 -21.52
N LYS A 205 -1.18 -7.08 -22.00
CA LYS A 205 -0.09 -7.75 -21.27
C LYS A 205 0.61 -6.85 -20.25
N THR A 206 0.31 -5.55 -20.22
CA THR A 206 0.91 -4.59 -19.29
C THR A 206 0.09 -4.45 -18.01
N SER A 207 0.70 -3.92 -16.96
CA SER A 207 0.00 -3.60 -15.71
C SER A 207 -1.11 -2.57 -15.92
N THR A 208 -0.89 -1.57 -16.78
CA THR A 208 -1.86 -0.52 -17.10
C THR A 208 -3.08 -1.10 -17.82
N GLY A 209 -2.87 -1.94 -18.84
CA GLY A 209 -3.96 -2.60 -19.56
C GLY A 209 -4.79 -3.52 -18.67
N LYS A 210 -4.11 -4.34 -17.85
CA LYS A 210 -4.79 -5.17 -16.83
C LYS A 210 -5.58 -4.32 -15.83
N SER A 211 -5.00 -3.22 -15.34
CA SER A 211 -5.66 -2.34 -14.39
C SER A 211 -6.93 -1.73 -14.98
N MET A 212 -6.89 -1.21 -16.20
CA MET A 212 -8.08 -0.65 -16.88
C MET A 212 -9.16 -1.72 -17.06
N TYR A 213 -8.78 -2.90 -17.54
CA TYR A 213 -9.72 -4.01 -17.72
C TYR A 213 -10.35 -4.46 -16.38
N PHE A 214 -9.54 -4.60 -15.33
CA PHE A 214 -10.00 -5.07 -14.02
C PHE A 214 -10.97 -4.07 -13.38
N VAL A 215 -10.74 -2.77 -13.57
CA VAL A 215 -11.64 -1.71 -13.13
C VAL A 215 -12.97 -1.78 -13.86
N ALA A 216 -12.95 -1.95 -15.18
CA ALA A 216 -14.14 -2.12 -15.97
C ALA A 216 -14.96 -3.35 -15.56
N ARG A 217 -14.31 -4.51 -15.45
CA ARG A 217 -14.97 -5.75 -14.99
C ARG A 217 -15.48 -5.65 -13.56
N ARG A 218 -14.75 -5.00 -12.65
CA ARG A 218 -15.22 -4.82 -11.27
C ARG A 218 -16.40 -3.87 -11.19
N ALA A 219 -16.39 -2.78 -11.96
CA ALA A 219 -17.53 -1.87 -12.05
C ALA A 219 -18.75 -2.60 -12.63
N GLU A 220 -18.59 -3.37 -13.70
CA GLU A 220 -19.66 -4.20 -14.28
C GLU A 220 -20.26 -5.17 -13.25
N ASP A 221 -19.43 -5.95 -12.55
CA ASP A 221 -19.87 -6.88 -11.49
C ASP A 221 -20.73 -6.15 -10.44
N LEU A 222 -20.24 -5.02 -9.92
CA LEU A 222 -20.94 -4.23 -8.90
C LEU A 222 -22.23 -3.60 -9.40
N LEU A 223 -22.27 -3.13 -10.66
CA LEU A 223 -23.48 -2.59 -11.27
C LEU A 223 -24.57 -3.66 -11.36
N ARG A 224 -24.21 -4.89 -11.76
CA ARG A 224 -25.14 -6.03 -11.78
C ARG A 224 -25.61 -6.39 -10.36
N GLU A 225 -24.69 -6.46 -9.40
CA GLU A 225 -25.01 -6.70 -7.98
C GLU A 225 -25.98 -5.64 -7.42
N GLN A 226 -25.90 -4.39 -7.91
CA GLN A 226 -26.77 -3.27 -7.53
C GLN A 226 -28.05 -3.16 -8.38
N GLY A 227 -28.32 -4.09 -9.30
CA GLY A 227 -29.50 -4.09 -10.16
C GLY A 227 -29.46 -3.07 -11.31
N LYS A 228 -28.33 -2.41 -11.56
CA LYS A 228 -28.12 -1.47 -12.68
C LYS A 228 -27.68 -2.22 -13.94
N VAL A 229 -28.56 -3.08 -14.45
CA VAL A 229 -28.24 -4.02 -15.54
C VAL A 229 -27.83 -3.31 -16.82
N GLU A 230 -28.53 -2.24 -17.21
CA GLU A 230 -28.25 -1.48 -18.43
C GLU A 230 -26.84 -0.87 -18.43
N GLU A 231 -26.41 -0.26 -17.30
CA GLU A 231 -25.07 0.31 -17.16
C GLU A 231 -23.99 -0.80 -17.24
N ALA A 232 -24.25 -1.97 -16.66
CA ALA A 232 -23.34 -3.11 -16.75
C ALA A 232 -23.21 -3.63 -18.19
N GLU A 233 -24.33 -3.75 -18.92
CA GLU A 233 -24.34 -4.17 -20.32
C GLU A 233 -23.59 -3.20 -21.24
N GLN A 234 -23.61 -1.90 -20.94
CA GLN A 234 -22.82 -0.90 -21.65
C GLN A 234 -21.31 -1.15 -21.47
N ILE A 235 -20.85 -1.43 -20.25
CA ILE A 235 -19.44 -1.79 -20.02
C ILE A 235 -19.10 -3.09 -20.78
N GLU A 236 -19.94 -4.11 -20.69
CA GLU A 236 -19.68 -5.40 -21.35
C GLU A 236 -19.58 -5.25 -22.87
N THR A 237 -20.51 -4.49 -23.47
CA THR A 237 -20.53 -4.20 -24.91
C THR A 237 -19.29 -3.42 -25.32
N LEU A 238 -18.88 -2.46 -24.50
CA LEU A 238 -17.68 -1.67 -24.72
C LEU A 238 -16.42 -2.56 -24.71
N LEU A 239 -16.29 -3.45 -23.72
CA LEU A 239 -15.17 -4.38 -23.64
C LEU A 239 -15.14 -5.38 -24.82
N LYS A 240 -16.29 -5.92 -25.24
CA LYS A 240 -16.41 -6.78 -26.44
C LYS A 240 -15.94 -6.09 -27.71
N ARG A 241 -16.19 -4.79 -27.83
CA ARG A 241 -15.79 -3.99 -28.98
C ARG A 241 -14.29 -3.65 -28.97
N LEU A 242 -13.73 -3.36 -27.80
CA LEU A 242 -12.36 -2.84 -27.66
C LEU A 242 -11.29 -3.93 -27.52
N VAL A 243 -11.67 -5.10 -27.02
CA VAL A 243 -10.74 -6.19 -26.70
C VAL A 243 -11.06 -7.41 -27.56
N SER A 244 -10.06 -7.97 -28.23
CA SER A 244 -10.26 -9.20 -29.02
C SER A 244 -10.66 -10.38 -28.13
N ASN A 245 -11.32 -11.39 -28.71
CA ASN A 245 -11.78 -12.55 -27.93
C ASN A 245 -10.62 -13.29 -27.21
N GLU A 246 -9.47 -13.44 -27.85
CA GLU A 246 -8.29 -14.08 -27.27
C GLU A 246 -7.72 -13.27 -26.09
N GLU A 247 -7.57 -11.95 -26.27
CA GLU A 247 -7.10 -11.07 -25.20
C GLU A 247 -8.09 -11.01 -24.04
N ARG A 248 -9.38 -11.02 -24.35
CA ARG A 248 -10.45 -11.01 -23.36
C ARG A 248 -10.41 -12.27 -22.50
N HIS A 249 -10.27 -13.45 -23.10
CA HIS A 249 -10.11 -14.70 -22.36
C HIS A 249 -8.90 -14.64 -21.41
N PHE A 250 -7.75 -14.19 -21.91
CA PHE A 250 -6.55 -14.02 -21.08
C PHE A 250 -6.78 -13.06 -19.90
N LEU A 251 -7.46 -11.94 -20.14
CA LEU A 251 -7.74 -10.93 -19.12
C LEU A 251 -8.80 -11.40 -18.11
N ASP A 252 -9.83 -12.13 -18.56
CA ASP A 252 -10.86 -12.73 -17.70
C ASP A 252 -10.28 -13.83 -16.80
N ASP A 253 -9.37 -14.66 -17.31
CA ASP A 253 -8.63 -15.64 -16.50
C ASP A 253 -7.76 -14.95 -15.44
N ALA A 254 -7.10 -13.85 -15.80
CA ALA A 254 -6.30 -13.07 -14.86
C ALA A 254 -7.17 -12.40 -13.79
N PHE A 255 -8.31 -11.82 -14.19
CA PHE A 255 -9.26 -11.18 -13.29
C PHE A 255 -9.91 -12.19 -12.34
N SER A 256 -10.28 -13.37 -12.83
CA SER A 256 -10.87 -14.45 -12.03
C SER A 256 -9.89 -14.94 -10.96
N ARG A 257 -8.60 -15.09 -11.29
CA ARG A 257 -7.56 -15.44 -10.32
C ARG A 257 -7.36 -14.36 -9.26
N ASP A 258 -7.39 -13.07 -9.65
CA ASP A 258 -7.31 -11.95 -8.70
C ASP A 258 -8.51 -11.92 -7.75
N LYS A 259 -9.72 -12.16 -8.27
CA LYS A 259 -10.96 -12.25 -7.48
C LYS A 259 -10.91 -13.42 -6.48
N GLU A 260 -10.42 -14.59 -6.90
CA GLU A 260 -10.26 -15.74 -6.02
C GLU A 260 -9.25 -15.46 -4.92
N LEU A 261 -8.07 -14.93 -5.26
CA LEU A 261 -7.05 -14.56 -4.29
C LEU A 261 -7.59 -13.58 -3.24
N LYS A 262 -8.37 -12.57 -3.66
CA LYS A 262 -9.02 -11.63 -2.73
C LYS A 262 -10.00 -12.31 -1.80
N ARG A 263 -10.78 -13.27 -2.32
CA ARG A 263 -11.73 -14.07 -1.54
C ARG A 263 -11.00 -14.97 -0.54
N GLU A 264 -9.95 -15.66 -0.97
CA GLU A 264 -9.11 -16.50 -0.12
C GLU A 264 -8.46 -15.70 1.01
N LEU A 265 -7.91 -14.53 0.69
CA LEU A 265 -7.35 -13.61 1.69
C LEU A 265 -8.44 -13.20 2.68
N LYS A 266 -9.60 -12.72 2.21
CA LYS A 266 -10.72 -12.33 3.08
C LYS A 266 -11.15 -13.49 4.01
N ASN A 267 -11.26 -14.71 3.48
CA ASN A 267 -11.65 -15.89 4.25
C ASN A 267 -10.56 -16.33 5.24
N SER A 268 -9.28 -16.17 4.88
CA SER A 268 -8.14 -16.44 5.75
C SER A 268 -8.13 -15.49 6.95
N TRP A 269 -8.44 -14.22 6.71
CA TRP A 269 -8.55 -13.22 7.77
C TRP A 269 -9.74 -13.47 8.70
N ALA A 270 -10.92 -13.80 8.15
CA ALA A 270 -12.09 -14.15 8.95
C ALA A 270 -11.84 -15.35 9.88
N ARG A 271 -11.15 -16.39 9.38
CA ARG A 271 -10.78 -17.55 10.21
C ARG A 271 -9.84 -17.22 11.37
N ARG A 272 -8.97 -16.22 11.21
CA ARG A 272 -8.05 -15.79 12.28
C ARG A 272 -8.75 -14.95 13.35
N SER A 273 -9.75 -14.15 12.98
CA SER A 273 -10.51 -13.37 13.97
C SER A 273 -11.39 -14.23 14.87
N ASP A 274 -11.79 -15.42 14.39
CA ASP A 274 -12.64 -16.35 15.11
C ASP A 274 -11.86 -17.32 16.02
N ASP A 275 -10.52 -17.33 15.93
CA ASP A 275 -9.66 -18.17 16.76
C ASP A 275 -9.57 -17.58 18.19
N PRO A 276 -10.14 -18.23 19.23
CA PRO A 276 -10.16 -17.71 20.59
C PRO A 276 -8.76 -17.62 21.22
N ASP A 277 -7.80 -18.40 20.71
CA ASP A 277 -6.41 -18.38 21.15
C ASP A 277 -5.59 -17.33 20.40
N TRP A 278 -6.16 -16.72 19.35
CA TRP A 278 -5.55 -15.61 18.64
C TRP A 278 -5.68 -14.33 19.46
N THR A 279 -4.79 -14.17 20.43
CA THR A 279 -4.64 -12.90 21.14
C THR A 279 -3.95 -11.90 20.23
N ARG A 280 -4.70 -10.90 19.75
CA ARG A 280 -4.13 -9.68 19.19
C ARG A 280 -3.03 -9.18 20.13
N PRO A 281 -1.81 -8.85 19.66
CA PRO A 281 -0.80 -8.25 20.51
C PRO A 281 -1.42 -7.00 21.16
N LYS A 282 -1.68 -7.06 22.47
CA LYS A 282 -2.44 -6.03 23.18
C LYS A 282 -1.70 -4.67 23.22
N ASN A 283 -0.43 -4.64 22.85
CA ASN A 283 0.41 -3.45 22.92
C ASN A 283 1.07 -3.14 21.56
N THR A 284 0.35 -2.44 20.68
CA THR A 284 0.99 -1.58 19.67
C THR A 284 1.04 -0.11 20.11
N THR A 285 0.40 0.23 21.23
CA THR A 285 0.34 1.61 21.77
C THR A 285 1.64 2.04 22.50
N ASP A 286 2.49 1.11 22.92
CA ASP A 286 3.71 1.41 23.69
C ASP A 286 4.93 1.81 22.84
N LEU A 287 4.79 1.96 21.52
CA LEU A 287 5.88 2.48 20.67
C LEU A 287 6.07 4.00 20.78
N THR A 288 5.25 4.70 21.59
CA THR A 288 5.30 6.17 21.71
C THR A 288 6.03 6.71 22.94
N THR A 289 6.47 5.86 23.89
CA THR A 289 7.23 6.27 25.08
C THR A 289 8.70 5.84 25.02
N LEU A 290 9.45 6.37 24.06
CA LEU A 290 10.90 6.49 24.17
C LEU A 290 11.25 7.96 24.39
N THR A 291 10.90 8.50 25.55
CA THR A 291 11.55 9.71 26.07
C THR A 291 12.92 9.31 26.62
N PRO A 292 14.03 9.92 26.19
CA PRO A 292 15.33 9.67 26.80
C PRO A 292 15.29 10.18 28.24
N LYS A 293 15.47 9.28 29.22
CA LYS A 293 15.86 9.70 30.57
C LYS A 293 17.25 10.31 30.46
N THR A 294 17.33 11.63 30.49
CA THR A 294 18.57 12.33 30.83
C THR A 294 18.96 11.92 32.25
N ARG A 295 20.04 11.13 32.37
CA ARG A 295 20.71 10.95 33.66
C ARG A 295 21.48 12.24 33.97
N SER A 296 21.12 12.85 35.08
CA SER A 296 21.98 13.76 35.87
C SER A 296 23.14 12.99 36.49
#